data_AF-F0ICJ4-F1
#
_entry.id   AF-F0ICJ4-F1
#
_cell.length_a   1.000
_cell.length_b   1.000
_cell.length_c   1.000
_cell.angle_alpha   90.00
_cell.angle_beta   90.00
_cell.angle_gamma   90.00
#
_symmetry.space_group_name_H-M   'P 1'
#
loop_
_entity.id
_entity.type
_entity.pdbx_description
1 polymer ?
#
loop_
_entity_poly.entity_id
_entity_poly.type
_entity_poly.pdbx_seq_one_letter_code
_entity_poly.pdbx_strand_id
1 'polypeptide(L)'
;MKKILHKFIHFIILPCKDATFLIEKQLHTKLSLKESLQLRAHLHLCKLCLAYSKKAAIIHQWLRKNLGKEIARTPEKPGELEDFKRDLKEKLYKHT
;
A
#
# COMPACT_ATOMS: atom_id res chain seq x y z
N MET A 1 20.41 -31.08 13.54
CA MET A 1 20.56 -30.00 12.55
C MET A 1 19.51 -30.01 11.43
N LYS A 2 19.14 -31.16 10.83
CA LYS A 2 18.13 -31.24 9.74
C LYS A 2 16.72 -30.67 10.06
N LYS A 3 16.26 -30.75 11.32
CA LYS A 3 14.91 -30.29 11.73
C LYS A 3 14.71 -28.76 11.65
N ILE A 4 15.79 -28.00 11.79
CA ILE A 4 15.76 -26.54 11.78
C ILE A 4 15.54 -26.03 10.34
N LEU A 5 16.20 -26.66 9.36
CA LEU A 5 16.11 -26.31 7.94
C LEU A 5 14.69 -26.49 7.37
N HIS A 6 14.00 -27.57 7.76
CA HIS A 6 12.62 -27.84 7.34
C HIS A 6 11.62 -26.80 7.87
N LYS A 7 11.85 -26.31 9.10
CA LYS A 7 11.03 -25.28 9.73
C LYS A 7 11.25 -23.90 9.10
N PHE A 8 12.48 -23.62 8.64
CA PHE A 8 12.79 -22.44 7.85
C PHE A 8 12.12 -22.47 6.48
N ILE A 9 12.11 -23.61 5.79
CA ILE A 9 11.42 -23.74 4.50
C ILE A 9 9.95 -23.33 4.64
N HIS A 10 9.20 -23.87 5.60
CA HIS A 10 7.80 -23.49 5.83
C HIS A 10 7.60 -22.02 6.21
N PHE A 11 8.56 -21.41 6.90
CA PHE A 11 8.54 -19.98 7.20
C PHE A 11 8.82 -19.11 5.96
N ILE A 12 9.62 -19.63 5.02
CA ILE A 12 10.01 -19.01 3.75
C ILE A 12 9.04 -19.31 2.61
N ILE A 13 8.06 -20.23 2.76
CA ILE A 13 6.93 -20.42 1.81
C ILE A 13 6.00 -19.21 1.90
N LEU A 14 6.54 -18.05 1.55
CA LEU A 14 5.84 -16.87 1.13
C LEU A 14 6.12 -16.78 -0.36
N PRO A 15 5.16 -17.07 -1.24
CA PRO A 15 5.38 -16.90 -2.67
C PRO A 15 5.70 -15.44 -2.98
N CYS A 16 6.49 -15.18 -4.02
CA CYS A 16 6.89 -13.82 -4.39
C CYS A 16 5.68 -12.88 -4.58
N LYS A 17 4.53 -13.42 -5.02
CA LYS A 17 3.26 -12.69 -5.12
C LYS A 17 2.83 -12.11 -3.77
N ASP A 18 2.84 -12.92 -2.72
CA ASP A 18 2.45 -12.49 -1.38
C ASP A 18 3.51 -11.57 -0.78
N ALA A 19 4.80 -11.79 -1.08
CA ALA A 19 5.86 -10.87 -0.70
C ALA A 19 5.65 -9.47 -1.31
N THR A 20 5.34 -9.39 -2.61
CA THR A 20 5.00 -8.14 -3.29
C THR A 20 3.77 -7.48 -2.66
N PHE A 21 2.73 -8.24 -2.32
CA PHE A 21 1.57 -7.70 -1.61
C PHE A 21 1.95 -7.10 -0.24
N LEU A 22 2.76 -7.80 0.56
CA LEU A 22 3.20 -7.29 1.86
C LEU A 22 4.13 -6.07 1.71
N ILE A 23 4.93 -5.99 0.65
CA ILE A 23 5.78 -4.84 0.32
C ILE A 23 4.91 -3.60 0.08
N GLU A 24 3.84 -3.72 -0.70
CA GLU A 24 2.93 -2.60 -0.97
C GLU A 24 2.11 -2.24 0.27
N LYS A 25 1.60 -3.25 0.98
CA LYS A 25 0.84 -3.08 2.22
C LYS A 25 1.64 -2.28 3.26
N GLN A 26 2.94 -2.55 3.42
CA GLN A 26 3.79 -1.84 4.40
C GLN A 26 4.00 -0.35 4.08
N LEU A 27 3.80 0.07 2.83
CA LEU A 27 3.95 1.47 2.42
C LEU A 27 2.73 2.31 2.81
N HIS A 28 1.55 1.69 2.84
CA HIS A 28 0.28 2.35 3.14
C HIS A 28 -0.24 2.09 4.58
N THR A 29 0.08 0.94 5.16
CA THR A 29 -0.37 0.54 6.50
C THR A 29 0.72 -0.24 7.26
N LYS A 30 0.54 -0.44 8.56
CA LYS A 30 1.47 -1.24 9.38
C LYS A 30 1.24 -2.72 9.15
N LEU A 31 2.33 -3.47 8.94
CA LEU A 31 2.32 -4.92 8.92
C LEU A 31 2.21 -5.49 10.34
N SER A 32 1.57 -6.66 10.47
CA SER A 32 1.66 -7.44 11.70
C SER A 32 3.08 -7.96 11.92
N LEU A 33 3.48 -8.19 13.17
CA LEU A 33 4.83 -8.65 13.54
C LEU A 33 5.23 -9.93 12.80
N LYS A 34 4.28 -10.85 12.61
CA LYS A 34 4.49 -12.09 11.85
C LYS A 34 4.78 -11.81 10.38
N GLU A 35 3.95 -10.98 9.73
CA GLU A 35 4.08 -10.62 8.32
C GLU A 35 5.41 -9.88 8.06
N SER A 36 5.79 -8.97 8.97
CA SER A 36 7.05 -8.23 8.90
C SER A 36 8.28 -9.15 8.98
N LEU A 37 8.28 -10.10 9.92
CA LEU A 37 9.38 -11.05 10.05
C LEU A 37 9.47 -11.98 8.84
N GLN A 38 8.33 -12.47 8.34
CA GLN A 38 8.25 -13.34 7.16
C GLN A 38 8.72 -12.62 5.90
N LEU A 39 8.28 -11.38 5.69
CA LEU A 39 8.71 -10.55 4.57
C LEU A 39 10.22 -10.27 4.63
N ARG A 40 10.75 -9.92 5.82
CA ARG A 40 12.18 -9.67 6.00
C ARG A 40 13.03 -10.88 5.61
N ALA A 41 12.60 -12.08 6.04
CA ALA A 41 13.28 -13.32 5.69
C ALA A 41 13.22 -13.61 4.18
N HIS A 42 12.06 -13.39 3.54
CA HIS A 42 11.92 -13.54 2.09
C HIS A 42 12.83 -12.57 1.31
N LEU A 43 12.92 -11.31 1.75
CA LEU A 43 13.77 -10.29 1.11
C LEU A 43 15.28 -10.58 1.24
N HIS A 44 15.71 -11.34 2.24
CA HIS A 44 17.11 -11.77 2.36
C HIS A 44 17.48 -12.87 1.36
N LEU A 45 16.49 -13.64 0.89
CA LEU A 45 16.69 -14.77 -0.02
C LEU A 45 16.40 -14.39 -1.48
N CYS A 46 15.35 -13.59 -1.72
CA CYS A 46 14.90 -13.22 -3.05
C CYS A 46 15.40 -11.82 -3.44
N LYS A 47 16.44 -11.78 -4.29
CA LYS A 47 17.01 -10.53 -4.82
C LYS A 47 16.02 -9.72 -5.66
N LEU A 48 15.08 -10.38 -6.34
CA LEU A 48 14.06 -9.71 -7.16
C LEU A 48 13.09 -8.91 -6.31
N CYS A 49 12.54 -9.52 -5.26
CA CYS A 49 11.66 -8.84 -4.32
C CYS A 49 12.40 -7.73 -3.56
N LEU A 50 13.70 -7.89 -3.29
CA LEU A 50 14.54 -6.83 -2.72
C LEU A 50 14.73 -5.64 -3.67
N ALA A 51 14.96 -5.90 -4.96
CA ALA A 51 15.05 -4.83 -5.95
C ALA A 51 13.69 -4.13 -6.14
N TYR A 52 12.60 -4.90 -6.13
CA TYR A 52 11.24 -4.38 -6.20
C TYR A 52 10.91 -3.49 -4.99
N SER A 53 11.22 -3.92 -3.76
CA SER A 53 10.91 -3.13 -2.56
C SER A 53 11.60 -1.76 -2.56
N LYS A 54 12.84 -1.69 -3.06
CA LYS A 54 13.55 -0.42 -3.26
C LYS A 54 12.85 0.47 -4.29
N LYS A 55 12.44 -0.10 -5.44
CA LYS A 55 11.70 0.64 -6.49
C LYS A 55 10.37 1.18 -5.95
N ALA A 56 9.59 0.34 -5.27
CA ALA A 56 8.32 0.72 -4.66
C ALA A 56 8.49 1.86 -3.64
N ALA A 57 9.51 1.78 -2.78
CA ALA A 57 9.81 2.84 -1.81
C ALA A 57 10.16 4.18 -2.48
N ILE A 58 10.93 4.16 -3.57
CA ILE A 58 11.29 5.37 -4.34
C ILE A 58 10.02 5.99 -4.95
N ILE A 59 9.19 5.18 -5.60
CA ILE A 59 7.93 5.64 -6.22
C ILE A 59 7.03 6.24 -5.15
N HIS A 60 6.82 5.54 -4.04
CA HIS A 60 5.98 6.01 -2.95
C HIS A 60 6.50 7.31 -2.31
N GLN A 61 7.83 7.44 -2.15
CA GLN A 61 8.43 8.68 -1.66
C GLN A 61 8.24 9.84 -2.66
N TRP A 62 8.45 9.59 -3.96
CA TRP A 62 8.24 10.58 -5.01
C TRP A 62 6.78 11.01 -5.06
N LEU A 63 5.85 10.06 -5.00
CA LEU A 63 4.41 10.30 -4.97
C LEU A 63 4.01 11.16 -3.77
N ARG A 64 4.49 10.81 -2.56
CA ARG A 64 4.21 11.57 -1.34
C ARG A 64 4.77 13.00 -1.41
N LYS A 65 5.93 13.20 -2.02
CA LYS A 65 6.55 14.53 -2.19
C LYS A 65 5.84 15.41 -3.21
N ASN A 66 5.31 14.84 -4.28
CA ASN A 66 4.67 15.59 -5.36
C ASN A 66 3.16 15.78 -5.15
N LEU A 67 2.43 14.72 -4.77
CA LEU A 67 0.98 14.79 -4.51
C LEU A 67 0.64 15.34 -3.12
N GLY A 68 1.49 15.12 -2.11
CA GLY A 68 1.26 15.66 -0.77
C GLY A 68 1.23 17.20 -0.73
N LYS A 69 1.87 17.86 -1.71
CA LYS A 69 1.80 19.32 -1.89
C LYS A 69 0.53 19.80 -2.58
N GLU A 70 -0.13 18.96 -3.37
CA GLU A 70 -1.39 19.28 -4.04
C GLU A 70 -2.59 19.01 -3.12
N ILE A 71 -2.59 17.89 -2.38
CA ILE A 71 -3.68 17.55 -1.45
C ILE A 71 -3.74 18.54 -0.27
N ALA A 72 -2.59 19.03 0.21
CA ALA A 72 -2.55 20.08 1.24
C ALA A 72 -2.98 21.47 0.72
N ARG A 73 -3.06 21.66 -0.61
CA ARG A 73 -3.54 22.91 -1.24
C ARG A 73 -4.99 22.87 -1.63
N THR A 74 -5.64 21.70 -1.58
CA THR A 74 -7.10 21.63 -1.62
C THR A 74 -7.57 21.76 -0.17
N PRO A 75 -7.89 22.97 0.33
CA PRO A 75 -8.71 23.02 1.52
C PRO A 75 -9.97 22.21 1.18
N GLU A 76 -10.23 21.16 1.96
CA GLU A 76 -11.55 20.54 2.00
C GLU A 76 -12.52 21.70 2.23
N LYS A 77 -13.22 22.15 1.18
CA LYS A 77 -14.17 23.24 1.33
C LYS A 77 -15.29 22.67 2.20
N PRO A 78 -15.47 23.14 3.45
CA PRO A 78 -16.58 22.67 4.26
C PRO A 78 -17.85 22.99 3.48
N GLY A 79 -18.60 21.94 3.11
CA GLY A 79 -19.82 22.06 2.30
C GLY A 79 -19.74 21.57 0.86
N GLU A 80 -18.57 21.19 0.31
CA GLU A 80 -18.45 20.70 -1.07
C GLU A 80 -19.36 19.48 -1.33
N LEU A 81 -19.45 18.56 -0.36
CA LEU A 81 -20.34 17.41 -0.42
C LEU A 81 -21.83 17.80 -0.40
N GLU A 82 -22.20 18.81 0.38
CA GLU A 82 -23.59 19.28 0.48
C GLU A 82 -24.02 20.06 -0.77
N ASP A 83 -23.10 20.84 -1.34
CA ASP A 83 -23.28 21.53 -2.62
C ASP A 83 -23.43 20.52 -3.77
N PHE A 84 -22.64 19.45 -3.76
CA PHE A 84 -22.75 18.36 -4.73
C PHE A 84 -24.09 17.63 -4.65
N LYS A 85 -24.54 17.29 -3.43
CA LYS A 85 -25.87 16.69 -3.20
C LYS A 85 -27.00 17.60 -3.73
N ARG A 86 -26.88 18.92 -3.53
CA ARG A 86 -27.85 19.90 -4.00
C ARG A 86 -27.92 19.96 -5.52
N ASP A 87 -26.77 19.96 -6.21
CA ASP A 87 -26.71 19.97 -7.68
C ASP A 87 -27.32 18.71 -8.31
N LEU A 88 -27.04 17.53 -7.74
CA LEU A 88 -27.66 16.27 -8.18
C LEU A 88 -29.18 16.32 -8.03
N LYS A 89 -29.66 16.86 -6.90
CA LYS A 89 -31.09 16.99 -6.65
C LYS A 89 -31.72 17.92 -7.68
N GLU A 90 -31.14 19.08 -7.95
CA GLU A 90 -31.66 20.04 -8.93
C GLU A 90 -31.73 19.44 -10.35
N LYS A 91 -30.70 18.69 -10.76
CA LYS A 91 -30.68 18.03 -12.08
C LYS A 91 -31.73 16.94 -12.23
N LEU A 92 -32.04 16.21 -11.16
CA LEU A 92 -33.12 15.21 -11.15
C LEU A 92 -34.50 15.86 -11.26
N TYR A 93 -34.73 16.99 -10.59
CA TYR A 93 -36.00 17.71 -10.65
C TYR A 93 -36.23 18.49 -11.95
N LYS A 94 -35.17 18.88 -12.69
CA LYS A 94 -35.29 19.54 -14.01
C LYS A 94 -35.70 18.60 -15.15
N HIS A 95 -35.69 17.28 -14.93
CA HIS A 95 -36.00 16.27 -15.95
C HIS A 95 -37.28 15.47 -15.66
N THR A 96 -38.12 15.97 -14.73
CA THR A 96 -39.52 15.57 -14.51
C THR A 96 -40.42 16.74 -14.83
#